data_AF-A0A8T7A514-F1
#
_entry.id   AF-A0A8T7A514-F1
#
_cell.length_a   1.000
_cell.length_b   1.000
_cell.length_c   1.000
_cell.angle_alpha   90.00
_cell.angle_beta   90.00
_cell.angle_gamma   90.00
#
_symmetry.space_group_name_H-M   'P 1'
#
loop_
_entity.id
_entity.type
_entity.pdbx_description
1 polymer ?
#
loop_
_entity_poly.entity_id
_entity_poly.type
_entity_poly.pdbx_seq_one_letter_code
_entity_poly.pdbx_strand_id
1 'polypeptide(L)'
;MEAHIAFLRQQLDEYYRPFDDFRKGRNKKTRDAGARTSDNIRLVVQNYINRHEELHQEFIRFFPGFAYDEAFSWQYFHRDMPRFVDHLRNLE
;
A
#
# COMPACT_ATOMS: atom_id res chain seq x y z
N MET A 1 8.26 -1.41 -15.81
CA MET A 1 7.40 -1.97 -14.76
C MET A 1 8.23 -2.36 -13.53
N GLU A 2 9.37 -3.03 -13.72
CA GLU A 2 10.35 -3.37 -12.66
C GLU A 2 10.61 -2.28 -11.60
N ALA A 3 10.85 -1.03 -12.02
CA ALA A 3 11.10 0.07 -11.08
C ALA A 3 9.91 0.36 -10.14
N HIS A 4 8.67 0.26 -10.64
CA HIS A 4 7.47 0.41 -9.82
C HIS A 4 7.32 -0.75 -8.85
N ILE A 5 7.55 -1.98 -9.32
CA ILE A 5 7.50 -3.18 -8.48
C ILE A 5 8.53 -3.07 -7.35
N ALA A 6 9.76 -2.65 -7.64
CA ALA A 6 10.81 -2.46 -6.65
C ALA A 6 10.42 -1.41 -5.60
N PHE A 7 9.90 -0.25 -6.04
CA PHE A 7 9.42 0.79 -5.14
C PHE A 7 8.29 0.31 -4.23
N LEU A 8 7.26 -0.32 -4.81
CA LEU A 8 6.09 -0.79 -4.06
C LEU A 8 6.47 -1.88 -3.05
N ARG A 9 7.39 -2.78 -3.40
CA ARG A 9 7.91 -3.79 -2.47
C ARG A 9 8.63 -3.16 -1.29
N GLN A 10 9.51 -2.20 -1.54
CA GLN A 10 10.20 -1.49 -0.47
C GLN A 10 9.20 -0.83 0.49
N GLN A 11 8.18 -0.16 -0.04
CA GLN A 11 7.15 0.47 0.79
C GLN A 11 6.33 -0.56 1.59
N LEU A 12 6.03 -1.73 1.02
CA LEU A 12 5.33 -2.81 1.73
C LEU A 12 6.17 -3.39 2.87
N ASP A 13 7.46 -3.61 2.64
CA ASP A 13 8.38 -4.10 3.67
C ASP A 13 8.48 -3.10 4.86
N GLU A 14 8.52 -1.80 4.55
CA GLU A 14 8.49 -0.74 5.55
C GLU A 14 7.13 -0.61 6.26
N TYR A 15 6.03 -0.97 5.59
CA TYR A 15 4.66 -0.85 6.10
C TYR A 15 4.31 -1.87 7.18
N TYR A 16 4.73 -3.12 7.03
CA TYR A 16 4.22 -4.21 7.87
C TYR A 16 4.53 -4.03 9.36
N ARG A 17 5.74 -3.57 9.69
CA ARG A 17 6.15 -3.40 11.08
C ARG A 17 5.33 -2.30 11.81
N PRO A 18 5.22 -1.07 11.29
CA PRO A 18 4.31 -0.07 11.83
C PRO A 18 2.85 -0.51 11.89
N PHE A 19 2.38 -1.25 10.88
CA PHE A 19 1.01 -1.78 10.87
C PHE A 19 0.77 -2.80 11.98
N ASP A 20 1.74 -3.68 12.24
CA ASP A 20 1.67 -4.61 13.37
C ASP A 20 1.68 -3.87 14.72
N ASP A 21 2.50 -2.82 14.87
CA ASP A 21 2.50 -1.96 16.05
C ASP A 21 1.14 -1.27 16.25
N PHE A 22 0.49 -0.84 15.17
CA PHE A 22 -0.87 -0.32 15.19
C PHE A 22 -1.90 -1.37 15.66
N ARG A 23 -1.85 -2.58 15.09
CA ARG A 23 -2.84 -3.65 15.34
C ARG A 23 -2.67 -4.33 16.69
N LYS A 24 -1.43 -4.59 17.09
CA LYS A 24 -1.06 -5.48 18.21
C LYS A 24 -0.26 -4.76 19.30
N GLY A 25 0.06 -3.48 19.13
CA GLY A 25 0.81 -2.71 20.10
C GLY A 25 0.18 -2.73 21.50
N ARG A 26 1.00 -3.02 22.51
CA ARG A 26 0.54 -3.22 23.90
C ARG A 26 0.03 -1.94 24.57
N ASN A 27 0.48 -0.77 24.13
CA ASN A 27 0.10 0.51 24.71
C ASN A 27 -0.35 1.50 23.63
N LYS A 28 -1.11 2.53 24.07
CA LYS A 28 -1.66 3.55 23.17
C LYS A 28 -0.57 4.28 22.36
N LYS A 29 0.55 4.66 23.00
CA LYS A 29 1.63 5.39 22.33
C LYS A 29 2.22 4.62 21.14
N THR A 30 2.46 3.31 21.32
CA THR A 30 2.94 2.43 20.25
C THR A 30 1.93 2.31 19.12
N ARG A 31 0.64 2.10 19.45
CA ARG A 31 -0.42 1.99 18.44
C ARG A 31 -0.59 3.28 17.64
N ASP A 32 -0.60 4.43 18.32
CA ASP A 32 -0.75 5.75 17.69
C ASP A 32 0.47 6.12 16.83
N ALA A 33 1.67 5.67 17.21
CA ALA A 33 2.87 5.82 16.39
C ALA A 33 2.81 4.91 15.16
N GLY A 34 2.47 3.62 15.34
CA GLY A 34 2.31 2.65 14.26
C GLY A 34 1.27 3.10 13.23
N ALA A 35 0.11 3.59 13.71
CA ALA A 35 -0.95 4.11 12.85
C ALA A 35 -0.43 5.25 11.97
N ARG A 36 0.16 6.30 12.58
CA ARG A 36 0.71 7.45 11.84
C ARG A 36 1.77 7.04 10.81
N THR A 37 2.71 6.18 11.18
CA THR A 37 3.75 5.75 10.26
C THR A 37 3.18 4.89 9.13
N SER A 38 2.28 3.95 9.43
CA SER A 38 1.63 3.13 8.40
C SER A 38 0.76 3.97 7.46
N ASP A 39 0.10 5.02 7.97
CA ASP A 39 -0.72 5.94 7.18
C ASP A 39 0.14 6.78 6.23
N ASN A 40 1.28 7.29 6.72
CA ASN A 40 2.22 8.03 5.88
C ASN A 40 2.74 7.17 4.72
N ILE A 41 3.04 5.89 4.96
CA ILE A 41 3.49 4.98 3.90
C ILE A 41 2.37 4.75 2.87
N ARG A 42 1.12 4.54 3.32
CA ARG A 42 -0.04 4.42 2.41
C ARG A 42 -0.19 5.66 1.53
N LEU A 43 -0.01 6.87 2.09
CA LEU A 43 -0.06 8.11 1.32
C LEU A 43 1.10 8.24 0.33
N VAL A 44 2.32 7.83 0.70
CA VAL A 44 3.47 7.80 -0.22
C VAL A 44 3.18 6.89 -1.41
N VAL A 45 2.66 5.68 -1.16
CA VAL A 45 2.29 4.73 -2.21
C VAL A 45 1.16 5.28 -3.09
N GLN A 46 0.11 5.85 -2.50
CA GLN A 46 -0.99 6.47 -3.25
C GLN A 46 -0.49 7.60 -4.15
N ASN A 47 0.36 8.49 -3.62
CA ASN A 47 0.94 9.58 -4.39
C ASN A 47 1.83 9.09 -5.53
N TYR A 48 2.59 8.01 -5.30
CA TYR A 48 3.41 7.40 -6.34
C TYR A 48 2.55 6.84 -7.46
N ILE A 49 1.55 6.01 -7.15
CA ILE A 49 0.60 5.45 -8.12
C ILE A 49 -0.08 6.58 -8.92
N ASN A 50 -0.54 7.63 -8.24
CA ASN A 50 -1.19 8.76 -8.90
C ASN A 50 -0.31 9.55 -9.88
N ARG A 51 1.02 9.53 -9.69
CA ARG A 51 1.98 10.30 -10.52
C ARG A 51 2.50 9.51 -11.72
N HIS A 52 2.28 8.20 -11.76
CA HIS A 52 2.74 7.32 -12.83
C HIS A 52 1.53 6.78 -13.58
N GLU A 53 1.23 7.34 -14.75
CA GLU A 53 -0.01 7.08 -15.50
C GLU A 53 -0.19 5.59 -15.83
N GLU A 54 0.87 4.93 -16.28
CA GLU A 54 0.89 3.50 -16.58
C GLU A 54 0.52 2.65 -15.36
N LEU A 55 1.06 2.99 -14.18
CA LEU A 55 0.80 2.30 -12.93
C LEU A 55 -0.60 2.61 -12.42
N HIS A 56 -1.05 3.86 -12.57
CA HIS A 56 -2.39 4.30 -12.21
C HIS A 56 -3.45 3.52 -12.99
N GLN A 57 -3.27 3.41 -14.32
CA GLN A 57 -4.22 2.69 -15.18
C GLN A 57 -4.31 1.22 -14.79
N GLU A 58 -3.17 0.56 -14.53
CA GLU A 58 -3.19 -0.83 -14.04
C GLU A 58 -3.82 -0.95 -12.64
N PHE A 59 -3.59 0.03 -11.77
CA PHE A 59 -4.21 0.06 -10.45
C PHE A 59 -5.74 0.15 -10.53
N ILE A 60 -6.29 1.05 -11.36
CA ILE A 60 -7.74 1.18 -11.57
C ILE A 60 -8.32 -0.12 -12.16
N ARG A 61 -7.62 -0.76 -13.10
CA ARG A 61 -8.05 -2.03 -13.69
C ARG A 61 -8.09 -3.15 -12.65
N PHE A 62 -7.10 -3.20 -11.77
CA PHE A 62 -7.02 -4.20 -10.71
C PHE A 62 -8.04 -3.96 -9.59
N PHE A 63 -8.37 -2.70 -9.28
CA PHE A 63 -9.33 -2.28 -8.27
C PHE A 63 -10.57 -1.58 -8.89
N PRO A 64 -11.45 -2.32 -9.61
CA PRO A 64 -12.57 -1.70 -10.32
C PRO A 64 -13.64 -1.11 -9.38
N GLY A 65 -14.19 0.04 -9.75
CA GLY A 65 -15.33 0.69 -9.08
C GLY A 65 -14.95 1.62 -7.92
N PHE A 66 -15.76 1.65 -6.85
CA PHE A 66 -15.50 2.44 -5.63
C PHE A 66 -14.28 1.97 -4.82
N ALA A 67 -13.56 0.96 -5.31
CA ALA A 67 -12.46 0.30 -4.62
C ALA A 67 -11.16 1.12 -4.62
N TYR A 68 -11.04 2.22 -5.37
CA TYR A 68 -9.78 2.98 -5.44
C TYR A 68 -9.37 3.56 -4.09
N ASP A 69 -10.23 4.38 -3.47
CA ASP A 69 -9.95 4.97 -2.16
C ASP A 69 -9.95 3.90 -1.06
N GLU A 70 -10.82 2.89 -1.22
CA GLU A 70 -10.92 1.78 -0.28
C GLU A 70 -9.65 0.91 -0.27
N ALA A 71 -9.01 0.71 -1.43
CA ALA A 71 -7.74 -0.01 -1.57
C ALA A 71 -6.60 0.65 -0.79
N PHE A 72 -6.67 1.97 -0.59
CA PHE A 72 -5.71 2.67 0.24
C PHE A 72 -6.07 2.69 1.71
N SER A 73 -7.25 2.23 2.15
CA SER A 73 -7.56 2.08 3.56
C SER A 73 -6.71 0.96 4.20
N TRP A 74 -6.42 1.03 5.50
CA TRP A 74 -5.52 0.08 6.14
C TRP A 74 -5.99 -1.38 6.03
N GLN A 75 -7.30 -1.62 5.93
CA GLN A 75 -7.90 -2.95 5.85
C GLN A 75 -7.56 -3.64 4.52
N TYR A 76 -7.64 -2.88 3.43
CA TYR A 76 -7.45 -3.40 2.08
C TYR A 76 -5.99 -3.26 1.64
N PHE A 77 -5.31 -2.18 2.05
CA PHE A 77 -3.90 -1.96 1.72
C PHE A 77 -3.02 -3.14 2.16
N HIS A 78 -3.17 -3.58 3.41
CA HIS A 78 -2.42 -4.73 3.94
C HIS A 78 -2.70 -6.04 3.17
N ARG A 79 -3.95 -6.25 2.71
CA ARG A 79 -4.40 -7.50 2.09
C ARG A 79 -4.14 -7.55 0.59
N ASP A 80 -4.41 -6.45 -0.11
CA ASP A 80 -4.58 -6.42 -1.56
C ASP A 80 -3.43 -5.72 -2.28
N MET A 81 -2.70 -4.82 -1.64
CA MET A 81 -1.52 -4.19 -2.26
C MET A 81 -0.43 -5.21 -2.63
N PRO A 82 -0.11 -6.25 -1.82
CA PRO A 82 0.82 -7.30 -2.23
C PRO A 82 0.34 -8.06 -3.47
N ARG A 83 -0.98 -8.30 -3.58
CA ARG A 83 -1.58 -8.97 -4.75
C ARG A 83 -1.48 -8.11 -6.00
N PHE A 84 -1.64 -6.80 -5.85
CA PHE A 84 -1.42 -5.86 -6.93
C PHE A 84 0.05 -5.87 -7.38
N VAL A 85 1.01 -5.87 -6.46
CA VAL A 85 2.44 -6.01 -6.80
C VAL A 85 2.71 -7.32 -7.55
N ASP A 86 2.12 -8.43 -7.12
CA ASP A 86 2.26 -9.71 -7.83
C ASP A 86 1.56 -9.71 -9.19
N HIS A 87 0.44 -9.01 -9.34
CA HIS A 87 -0.21 -8.81 -10.62
C HIS A 87 0.69 -8.05 -11.60
N LEU A 88 1.34 -6.97 -11.17
CA LEU A 88 2.27 -6.21 -12.02
C LEU A 88 3.44 -7.07 -12.52
N ARG A 89 3.93 -8.02 -11.72
CA ARG A 89 4.98 -8.96 -12.13
C ARG A 89 4.56 -9.93 -13.22
N ASN A 90 3.26 -10.21 -13.34
CA ASN A 90 2.72 -11.10 -14.38
C ASN A 90 2.37 -10.36 -15.68
N LEU A 91 2.47 -9.02 -15.68
CA LEU A 91 2.31 -8.19 -16.89
C LEU A 91 3.65 -7.96 -17.61
N GLU A 92 4.77 -8.34 -16.99
CA GLU A 92 6.10 -8.44 -17.62
C GLU A 92 6.23 -9.72 -18.44
#